data_AF-A0A7C0VRM1-F1
#
_entry.id   AF-A0A7C0VRM1-F1
#
_cell.length_a   1.000
_cell.length_b   1.000
_cell.length_c   1.000
_cell.angle_alpha   90.00
_cell.angle_beta   90.00
_cell.angle_gamma   90.00
#
_symmetry.space_group_name_H-M   'P 1'
#
loop_
_entity.id
_entity.type
_entity.pdbx_description
1 polymer ?
#
loop_
_entity_poly.entity_id
_entity_poly.type
_entity_poly.pdbx_seq_one_letter_code
_entity_poly.pdbx_strand_id
1 'polypeptide(L)' 'MVIEVKPIIQDIERKVLKTFMKSIEVLGGPKKLIEHRHLTWLPALMEACYIVILKEEYKKTVEEIAKELGITDQT' A
#
# COMPACT_ATOMS: atom_id res chain seq x y z
N MET A 1 -11.93 -32.32 2.87
CA MET A 1 -11.63 -31.05 3.57
C MET A 1 -11.92 -29.94 2.58
N VAL A 2 -13.02 -29.21 2.76
CA VAL A 2 -13.40 -28.12 1.85
C VAL A 2 -12.62 -26.90 2.31
N ILE A 3 -11.66 -26.44 1.50
CA ILE A 3 -10.93 -25.22 1.77
C ILE A 3 -11.79 -24.09 1.23
N GLU A 4 -12.49 -23.37 2.11
CA GLU A 4 -13.15 -22.12 1.76
C GLU A 4 -12.08 -21.04 1.55
N VAL A 5 -11.65 -20.86 0.31
CA VAL A 5 -10.76 -19.76 -0.06
C VAL A 5 -11.62 -18.50 -0.20
N LYS A 6 -11.63 -17.62 0.81
CA LYS A 6 -12.17 -16.25 0.69
C LYS A 6 -11.11 -15.38 -0.02
N PRO A 7 -11.18 -15.10 -1.35
CA PRO A 7 -9.95 -15.07 -2.12
C PRO A 7 -9.54 -13.70 -2.70
N ILE A 8 -9.77 -12.55 -2.03
CA ILE A 8 -9.39 -11.27 -2.67
C ILE A 8 -8.80 -10.24 -1.71
N ILE A 9 -9.53 -9.86 -0.65
CA ILE A 9 -9.14 -8.71 0.19
C ILE A 9 -7.91 -9.01 1.06
N GLN A 10 -7.80 -10.23 1.61
CA GLN A 10 -6.67 -10.60 2.46
C GLN A 10 -5.32 -10.61 1.73
N ASP A 11 -5.32 -10.82 0.41
CA ASP A 11 -4.09 -10.85 -0.38
C ASP A 11 -3.59 -9.44 -0.72
N ILE A 12 -4.49 -8.51 -1.02
CA ILE A 12 -4.16 -7.08 -1.28
C ILE A 12 -3.46 -6.50 -0.05
N GLU A 13 -4.10 -6.57 1.12
CA GLU A 13 -3.55 -6.03 2.38
C GLU A 13 -2.15 -6.59 2.68
N ARG A 14 -1.97 -7.90 2.50
CA ARG A 14 -0.69 -8.55 2.71
C ARG A 14 0.38 -8.04 1.75
N LYS A 15 0.05 -7.87 0.46
CA LYS A 15 0.98 -7.37 -0.57
C LYS A 15 1.34 -5.91 -0.33
N VAL A 16 0.37 -5.08 0.04
CA VAL A 16 0.59 -3.69 0.40
C VAL A 16 1.53 -3.57 1.60
N LEU A 17 1.23 -4.28 2.70
CA LEU A 17 2.09 -4.27 3.90
C LEU A 17 3.50 -4.76 3.60
N LYS A 18 3.65 -5.82 2.79
CA LYS A 18 4.96 -6.31 2.37
C LYS A 18 5.74 -5.24 1.60
N THR A 19 5.07 -4.54 0.69
CA THR A 19 5.67 -3.47 -0.12
C THR A 19 6.07 -2.28 0.75
N PHE A 20 5.17 -1.84 1.63
CA PHE A 20 5.44 -0.78 2.58
C PHE A 20 6.65 -1.09 3.46
N MET A 21 6.70 -2.29 4.06
CA MET A 21 7.85 -2.71 4.87
C MET A 21 9.15 -2.76 4.08
N LYS A 22 9.11 -3.17 2.81
CA LYS A 22 10.28 -3.15 1.94
C LYS A 22 10.73 -1.71 1.65
N SER A 23 9.80 -0.78 1.45
CA SER A 23 10.10 0.65 1.30
C SER A 23 10.76 1.22 2.56
N ILE A 24 10.26 0.87 3.75
CA ILE A 24 10.91 1.25 5.03
C ILE A 24 12.34 0.68 5.14
N GLU A 25 12.56 -0.56 4.73
CA GLU A 25 13.90 -1.18 4.72
C GLU A 25 14.86 -0.38 3.82
N VAL A 26 14.42 -0.01 2.62
CA VAL A 26 15.18 0.82 1.67
C VAL A 26 15.49 2.21 2.26
N LEU A 27 14.59 2.78 3.05
CA LEU A 27 14.78 4.05 3.76
C LEU A 27 15.75 3.94 4.95
N GLY A 28 16.38 2.78 5.19
CA GLY A 28 17.31 2.56 6.30
C GLY A 28 16.66 1.92 7.53
N GLY A 29 15.44 1.39 7.39
CA GLY A 29 14.73 0.64 8.41
C GLY A 29 14.09 1.50 9.50
N PRO A 30 13.46 0.84 10.50
CA PRO A 30 12.67 1.52 11.53
C PRO A 30 13.49 2.48 12.40
N LYS A 31 14.80 2.19 12.60
CA LYS A 31 15.70 3.10 13.33
C LYS A 31 15.80 4.45 12.63
N LYS A 32 15.88 4.47 11.29
CA LYS A 32 15.93 5.71 10.52
C LYS A 32 14.63 6.49 10.61
N LEU A 33 13.48 5.82 10.75
CA LEU A 33 12.20 6.50 10.99
C LEU A 33 12.20 7.27 12.31
N ILE A 34 12.76 6.69 13.37
CA ILE A 34 12.87 7.35 14.68
C ILE A 34 13.76 8.60 14.58
N GLU A 35 14.80 8.55 13.75
CA GLU A 35 15.68 9.69 13.50
C GLU A 35 14.97 10.83 12.73
N HIS A 36 13.94 10.50 11.93
CA HIS A 36 13.12 11.48 11.25
C HIS A 36 12.12 12.11 12.23
N ARG A 37 12.32 13.39 12.54
CA ARG A 37 11.48 14.13 13.50
C ARG A 37 10.03 14.35 13.05
N HIS A 38 9.77 14.23 11.74
CA HIS A 38 8.44 14.41 11.16
C HIS A 38 8.16 13.27 10.18
N LEU A 39 7.19 12.43 10.53
CA LEU A 39 6.76 11.26 9.77
C LEU A 39 5.51 11.56 8.93
N THR A 40 5.33 12.81 8.51
CA THR A 40 4.17 13.27 7.74
C THR A 40 4.05 12.61 6.36
N TRP A 41 5.14 11.99 5.88
CA TRP A 41 5.18 11.25 4.62
C TRP A 41 4.75 9.78 4.74
N LEU A 42 4.62 9.22 5.95
CA LEU A 42 4.23 7.80 6.12
C LEU A 42 2.84 7.49 5.53
N PRO A 43 1.79 8.32 5.74
CA PRO A 43 0.49 8.09 5.13
C PRO A 43 0.56 8.11 3.60
N ALA A 44 1.22 9.11 3.02
CA ALA A 44 1.40 9.21 1.57
C ALA A 44 2.18 8.03 0.99
N LEU A 45 3.19 7.50 1.70
CA LEU A 45 3.89 6.29 1.28
C LEU A 45 2.97 5.06 1.32
N MET A 46 2.12 4.94 2.34
CA MET A 46 1.16 3.84 2.42
C MET A 46 0.15 3.90 1.27
N GLU A 47 -0.40 5.08 0.99
CA GLU A 47 -1.28 5.31 -0.17
C GLU A 47 -0.59 4.92 -1.48
N ALA A 48 0.66 5.35 -1.69
CA ALA A 48 1.43 4.96 -2.86
C ALA A 48 1.61 3.44 -2.97
N CYS A 49 1.81 2.73 -1.86
CA CYS A 49 1.88 1.26 -1.86
C CYS A 49 0.55 0.63 -2.29
N TYR A 50 -0.59 1.15 -1.82
CA TYR A 50 -1.91 0.71 -2.31
C TYR A 50 -2.06 0.95 -3.81
N ILE A 51 -1.78 2.16 -4.27
CA ILE A 51 -1.92 2.55 -5.69
C ILE A 51 -1.07 1.63 -6.58
N VAL A 52 0.20 1.40 -6.22
CA VAL A 52 1.10 0.54 -7.00
C VAL A 52 0.60 -0.90 -7.05
N ILE A 53 0.16 -1.48 -5.92
CA ILE A 53 -0.35 -2.86 -5.91
C ILE A 53 -1.63 -2.98 -6.74
N LEU A 54 -2.59 -2.07 -6.53
CA LEU A 54 -3.87 -2.10 -7.25
C LEU A 54 -3.69 -1.92 -8.76
N LYS A 55 -2.77 -1.04 -9.18
CA LYS A 55 -2.45 -0.81 -10.58
C LYS A 55 -1.67 -1.95 -11.21
N GLU A 56 -0.58 -2.39 -10.58
CA GLU A 56 0.37 -3.30 -11.22
C GLU A 56 -0.05 -4.76 -11.11
N GLU A 57 -0.58 -5.18 -9.96
CA GLU A 57 -0.93 -6.58 -9.71
C GLU A 57 -2.41 -6.88 -9.98
N TYR A 58 -3.30 -5.91 -9.74
CA TYR A 58 -4.75 -6.07 -9.94
C TYR A 58 -5.28 -5.37 -11.20
N LYS A 59 -4.42 -4.65 -11.94
CA LYS A 59 -4.74 -3.98 -13.21
C LYS A 59 -5.92 -3.00 -13.13
N LYS A 60 -6.17 -2.42 -11.95
CA LYS A 60 -7.20 -1.40 -11.77
C LYS A 60 -6.84 -0.09 -12.48
N THR A 61 -7.84 0.62 -12.96
CA THR A 61 -7.66 1.96 -13.53
C THR A 61 -7.45 3.01 -12.45
N VAL A 62 -7.03 4.21 -12.85
CA VAL A 62 -6.82 5.32 -11.90
C VAL A 62 -8.14 5.69 -11.21
N GLU A 63 -9.23 5.73 -11.97
CA GLU A 63 -10.57 6.06 -11.48
C GLU A 63 -11.09 5.01 -10.48
N GLU A 64 -10.82 3.74 -10.71
CA GLU A 64 -11.18 2.65 -9.80
C GLU A 64 -10.41 2.75 -8.48
N ILE A 65 -9.11 3.06 -8.56
CA ILE A 65 -8.24 3.24 -7.40
C ILE A 65 -8.68 4.47 -6.59
N ALA A 66 -8.96 5.59 -7.27
CA ALA A 66 -9.42 6.82 -6.63
C ALA A 66 -10.72 6.60 -5.83
N LYS A 67 -11.68 5.92 -6.47
CA LYS A 67 -12.95 5.55 -5.84
C LYS A 67 -12.77 4.61 -4.64
N GLU A 68 -11.85 3.65 -4.71
CA GLU A 68 -11.60 2.68 -3.64
C GLU A 68 -10.88 3.29 -2.43
N LEU A 69 -9.90 4.16 -2.68
CA LEU A 69 -9.14 4.83 -1.61
C LEU A 69 -9.83 6.09 -1.08
N GLY A 70 -10.93 6.53 -1.70
CA GLY A 70 -11.62 7.75 -1.32
C GLY A 70 -10.81 9.02 -1.59
N ILE A 71 -9.84 8.93 -2.51
CA ILE A 71 -9.02 10.05 -2.98
C ILE A 71 -9.66 10.64 -4.24
N THR A 72 -9.58 11.96 -4.42
CA THR A 72 -10.03 12.58 -5.67
C THR A 72 -8.96 12.41 -6.74
N ASP A 73 -9.34 12.39 -8.03
CA ASP A 73 -8.45 12.23 -9.21
C ASP A 73 -7.36 13.33 -9.35
N GLN A 74 -7.12 14.16 -8.33
CA GLN A 74 -6.23 15.32 -8.39
C GLN A 74 -4.76 15.03 -8.03
N THR A 75 -4.32 13.77 -7.98
CA THR A 75 -2.92 13.40 -7.65
C THR A 75 -2.33 12.49 -8.71
#